data_AF-A0A9P9E7M2-F1
#
_entry.id   AF-A0A9P9E7M2-F1
#
_cell.length_a   1.000
_cell.length_b   1.000
_cell.length_c   1.000
_cell.angle_alpha   90.00
_cell.angle_beta   90.00
_cell.angle_gamma   90.00
#
_symmetry.space_group_name_H-M   'P 1'
#
loop_
_entity.id
_entity.type
_entity.pdbx_description
1 polymer ?
#
loop_
_entity_poly.entity_id
_entity_poly.type
_entity_poly.pdbx_seq_one_letter_code
_entity_poly.pdbx_strand_id
1 'polypeptide(L)'
;EQWYPFRVDRAYRAVATDELGCAVFGQMNGVKVHKMRWLGTASVDKEYRSMVVYVDKKEEANRLLAKQTVGMANGECAFTRPF
;
A
#
# COMPACT_ATOMS: atom_id res chain seq x y z
N GLU A 1 9.75 -15.26 9.89
CA GLU A 1 9.71 -13.78 9.98
C GLU A 1 8.25 -13.35 10.05
N GLN A 2 7.93 -12.26 10.76
CA GLN A 2 6.57 -11.76 10.91
C GLN A 2 6.43 -10.42 10.20
N TRP A 3 5.45 -10.31 9.28
CA TRP A 3 5.14 -9.07 8.58
C TRP A 3 3.83 -8.49 9.07
N TYR A 4 3.70 -7.18 8.97
CA TYR A 4 2.55 -6.44 9.48
C TYR A 4 1.73 -5.89 8.31
N PRO A 5 0.58 -6.52 7.99
CA PRO A 5 -0.25 -6.07 6.89
C PRO A 5 -1.11 -4.87 7.28
N PHE A 6 -1.36 -4.00 6.30
CA PHE A 6 -2.45 -3.04 6.34
C PHE A 6 -3.06 -2.89 4.95
N ARG A 7 -4.31 -2.43 4.90
CA ARG A 7 -5.04 -2.19 3.65
C ARG A 7 -4.82 -0.76 3.19
N VAL A 8 -4.63 -0.59 1.89
CA VAL A 8 -4.63 0.70 1.21
C VAL A 8 -5.80 0.74 0.24
N ASP A 9 -6.74 1.64 0.47
CA ASP A 9 -7.93 1.87 -0.35
C ASP A 9 -7.72 3.06 -1.28
N ARG A 10 -8.42 3.05 -2.42
CA ARG A 10 -8.34 4.10 -3.45
C ARG A 10 -6.93 4.26 -4.03
N ALA A 11 -6.20 3.16 -4.22
CA ALA A 11 -4.96 3.19 -4.99
C ALA A 11 -5.26 3.13 -6.50
N TYR A 12 -4.61 4.00 -7.28
CA TYR A 12 -4.75 4.02 -8.73
C TYR A 12 -4.28 2.70 -9.34
N ARG A 13 -5.09 2.10 -10.23
CA ARG A 13 -4.89 0.73 -10.74
C ARG A 13 -3.55 0.51 -11.46
N ALA A 14 -2.91 1.57 -11.96
CA ALA A 14 -1.63 1.48 -12.67
C ALA A 14 -0.42 1.42 -11.72
N VAL A 15 -0.63 1.52 -10.40
CA VAL A 15 0.45 1.36 -9.43
C VAL A 15 1.00 -0.07 -9.52
N ALA A 16 2.32 -0.18 -9.70
CA ALA A 16 2.99 -1.46 -9.67
C ALA A 16 2.97 -2.06 -8.26
N THR A 17 2.76 -3.37 -8.16
CA THR A 17 2.84 -4.13 -6.90
C THR A 17 3.99 -5.14 -6.90
N ASP A 18 4.88 -5.05 -7.89
CA ASP A 18 6.11 -5.82 -7.99
C ASP A 18 7.20 -5.24 -7.08
N GLU A 19 8.44 -5.73 -7.20
CA GLU A 19 9.57 -5.28 -6.39
C GLU A 19 9.85 -3.78 -6.53
N LEU A 20 9.74 -3.24 -7.76
CA LEU A 20 9.92 -1.82 -8.02
C LEU A 20 8.81 -1.00 -7.35
N GLY A 21 7.56 -1.45 -7.48
CA GLY A 21 6.42 -0.83 -6.80
C GLY A 21 6.57 -0.82 -5.28
N CYS A 22 7.04 -1.92 -4.70
CA CYS A 22 7.33 -2.02 -3.27
C CYS A 22 8.43 -1.04 -2.83
N ALA A 23 9.53 -0.94 -3.60
CA ALA A 23 10.63 -0.04 -3.31
C ALA A 23 10.18 1.44 -3.36
N VAL A 24 9.44 1.83 -4.41
CA VAL A 24 8.92 3.19 -4.56
C VAL A 24 7.94 3.53 -3.44
N PHE A 25 6.99 2.65 -3.13
CA PHE A 25 6.06 2.87 -2.02
C PHE A 25 6.79 3.02 -0.69
N GLY A 26 7.79 2.17 -0.44
CA GLY A 26 8.60 2.21 0.76
C GLY A 26 9.37 3.52 0.90
N GLN A 27 10.01 3.98 -0.17
CA GLN A 27 10.73 5.26 -0.20
C GLN A 27 9.80 6.45 0.09
N MET A 28 8.63 6.49 -0.55
CA MET A 28 7.67 7.59 -0.39
C MET A 28 7.07 7.68 1.01
N ASN A 29 6.92 6.53 1.69
CA ASN A 29 6.24 6.45 2.99
C ASN A 29 7.19 6.21 4.17
N GLY A 30 8.49 6.10 3.91
CA GLY A 30 9.53 5.89 4.93
C GLY A 30 9.34 4.58 5.69
N VAL A 31 9.08 3.49 4.97
CA VAL A 31 8.86 2.13 5.51
C VAL A 31 9.52 1.08 4.62
N LYS A 32 9.87 -0.07 5.19
CA LYS A 32 10.32 -1.22 4.40
C LYS A 32 9.14 -2.10 4.02
N VAL A 33 8.86 -2.20 2.71
CA VAL A 33 7.79 -3.03 2.16
C VAL A 33 8.36 -4.36 1.67
N HIS A 34 7.79 -5.46 2.13
CA HIS A 34 8.15 -6.81 1.68
C HIS A 34 7.26 -7.29 0.53
N LYS A 35 5.99 -6.87 0.54
CA LYS A 35 5.02 -7.35 -0.44
C LYS A 35 3.86 -6.38 -0.57
N MET A 36 3.39 -6.21 -1.81
CA MET A 36 2.13 -5.55 -2.13
C MET A 36 1.27 -6.51 -2.95
N ARG A 37 -0.05 -6.47 -2.75
CA ARG A 37 -0.98 -7.27 -3.55
C ARG A 37 -2.32 -6.60 -3.69
N TRP A 38 -2.81 -6.51 -4.93
CA TRP A 38 -4.18 -6.09 -5.21
C TRP A 38 -5.21 -7.00 -4.54
N LEU A 39 -6.24 -6.38 -3.95
CA LEU A 39 -7.38 -7.06 -3.37
C LEU A 39 -8.55 -7.10 -4.37
N GLY A 40 -9.36 -8.14 -4.26
CA GLY A 40 -10.52 -8.38 -5.13
C GLY A 40 -10.14 -8.68 -6.59
N THR A 41 -11.16 -8.90 -7.40
CA THR A 41 -11.01 -9.19 -8.83
C THR A 41 -10.62 -7.93 -9.60
N ALA A 42 -9.72 -8.07 -10.57
CA ALA A 42 -9.41 -7.00 -11.50
C ALA A 42 -10.67 -6.72 -12.35
N SER A 43 -11.26 -5.55 -12.18
CA SER A 43 -12.30 -5.03 -13.06
C SER A 43 -11.66 -3.96 -13.93
N VAL A 44 -11.82 -4.10 -15.25
CA VAL A 44 -11.25 -3.17 -16.25
C VAL A 44 -11.85 -1.77 -16.11
N ASP A 45 -13.04 -1.65 -15.52
CA ASP A 45 -13.76 -0.38 -15.38
C ASP A 45 -13.42 0.36 -14.07
N LYS A 46 -12.70 -0.29 -13.14
CA LYS A 46 -12.34 0.32 -11.85
C LYS A 46 -10.96 0.98 -11.94
N GLU A 47 -10.97 2.31 -12.00
CA GLU A 47 -9.76 3.15 -11.99
C GLU A 47 -8.99 3.05 -10.66
N TYR A 48 -9.72 2.87 -9.55
CA TYR A 48 -9.17 2.75 -8.21
C TYR A 48 -9.49 1.40 -7.58
N ARG A 49 -8.52 0.84 -6.86
CA ARG A 49 -8.62 -0.47 -6.22
C ARG A 49 -8.00 -0.46 -4.84
N SER A 50 -8.36 -1.45 -4.03
CA SER A 50 -7.73 -1.69 -2.73
C SER A 50 -6.57 -2.67 -2.90
N MET A 51 -5.54 -2.51 -2.08
CA MET A 51 -4.41 -3.43 -1.98
C MET A 51 -4.06 -3.70 -0.52
N VAL A 52 -3.33 -4.77 -0.28
CA VAL A 52 -2.65 -5.02 0.99
C VAL A 52 -1.16 -4.73 0.84
N VAL A 53 -0.59 -4.10 1.87
CA VAL A 53 0.84 -3.79 1.97
C VAL A 53 1.39 -4.47 3.22
N TYR A 54 2.48 -5.20 3.08
CA TYR A 54 3.17 -5.89 4.16
C TYR A 54 4.46 -5.17 4.50
N VAL A 55 4.58 -4.66 5.73
CA VAL A 55 5.78 -3.97 6.21
C VAL A 55 6.51 -4.77 7.27
N ASP A 56 7.78 -4.40 7.47
CA ASP A 56 8.72 -5.08 8.37
C ASP A 56 8.41 -4.85 9.86
N LYS A 57 7.96 -3.64 10.23
CA LYS A 57 7.77 -3.23 11.63
C LYS A 57 6.31 -2.90 11.95
N LYS A 58 5.87 -3.32 13.12
CA LYS A 58 4.51 -3.07 13.61
C LYS A 58 4.27 -1.58 13.86
N GLU A 59 5.28 -0.90 14.37
CA GLU A 59 5.25 0.52 14.69
C GLU A 59 5.06 1.36 13.42
N GLU A 60 5.69 0.93 12.32
CA GLU A 60 5.55 1.56 11.00
C GLU A 60 4.13 1.39 10.44
N ALA A 61 3.57 0.17 10.52
CA ALA A 61 2.19 -0.08 10.12
C ALA A 61 1.21 0.76 10.95
N ASN A 62 1.37 0.79 12.28
CA ASN A 62 0.52 1.57 13.18
C ASN A 62 0.63 3.08 12.91
N ARG A 63 1.84 3.60 12.62
CA ARG A 63 2.05 5.01 12.25
C ARG A 63 1.32 5.38 10.97
N LEU A 64 1.38 4.52 9.95
CA LEU A 64 0.66 4.74 8.68
C LEU A 64 -0.85 4.63 8.85
N LEU A 65 -1.33 3.73 9.71
CA LEU A 65 -2.75 3.61 10.07
C LEU A 65 -3.24 4.85 10.83
N ALA A 66 -2.45 5.38 11.77
CA ALA A 66 -2.77 6.60 12.51
C ALA A 66 -2.80 7.84 11.62
N LYS A 67 -1.92 7.91 10.61
CA LYS A 67 -1.92 8.97 9.59
C LYS A 67 -3.11 8.88 8.63
N GLN A 68 -3.76 7.72 8.53
CA GLN A 68 -4.91 7.42 7.65
C GLN A 68 -4.64 7.56 6.14
N THR A 69 -3.44 7.95 5.74
CA THR A 69 -3.07 8.25 4.36
C THR A 69 -1.64 7.85 4.03
N VAL A 70 -1.41 7.44 2.78
CA VAL A 70 -0.11 7.11 2.21
C VAL A 70 0.05 7.79 0.85
N GLY A 71 1.29 8.14 0.50
CA GLY A 71 1.63 8.65 -0.83
C GLY A 71 1.77 7.51 -1.83
N MET A 72 1.28 7.73 -3.05
CA MET A 72 1.30 6.77 -4.15
C MET A 72 2.18 7.28 -5.29
N ALA A 73 2.73 6.36 -6.11
CA ALA A 73 3.68 6.69 -7.17
C ALA A 73 3.16 7.69 -8.23
N ASN A 74 1.84 7.82 -8.39
CA ASN A 74 1.21 8.80 -9.27
C ASN A 74 1.08 10.21 -8.65
N GLY A 75 1.63 10.43 -7.45
CA GLY A 75 1.54 11.69 -6.71
C GLY A 75 0.26 11.86 -5.89
N GLU A 76 -0.71 10.94 -6.00
CA GLU A 76 -1.93 10.98 -5.21
C GLU A 76 -1.73 10.41 -3.79
N CYS A 77 -2.72 10.64 -2.93
CA CYS A 77 -2.83 9.98 -1.64
C CYS A 77 -3.89 8.89 -1.67
N ALA A 78 -3.58 7.74 -1.06
CA ALA A 78 -4.51 6.65 -0.82
C ALA A 78 -4.78 6.51 0.69
N PHE A 79 -5.86 5.80 1.05
CA PHE A 79 -6.33 5.73 2.44
C PHE A 79 -5.90 4.44 3.12
N THR A 80 -5.41 4.52 4.35
CA THR A 80 -5.01 3.33 5.11
C THR A 80 -6.16 2.81 5.98
N ARG A 81 -6.28 1.48 6.08
CA ARG A 81 -7.24 0.78 6.93
C ARG A 81 -6.59 -0.47 7.54
N PRO A 82 -7.03 -0.93 8.72
CA PRO A 82 -6.65 -2.25 9.23
C PRO A 82 -6.96 -3.33 8.18
N PHE A 83 -6.07 -4.31 8.04
CA PHE A 83 -6.24 -5.45 7.12
C PHE A 83 -6.87 -6.64 7.83
#